data_AF-A0A314UBS1-F1
#
_entry.id   AF-A0A314UBS1-F1
#
_cell.length_a   1.000
_cell.length_b   1.000
_cell.length_c   1.000
_cell.angle_alpha   90.00
_cell.angle_beta   90.00
_cell.angle_gamma   90.00
#
_symmetry.space_group_name_H-M   'P 1'
#
loop_
_entity.id
_entity.type
_entity.pdbx_description
1 polymer ?
#
loop_
_entity_poly.entity_id
_entity_poly.type
_entity_poly.pdbx_seq_one_letter_code
_entity_poly.pdbx_strand_id
1 'polypeptide(L)'
;MIKSLLVEDKRVIKSDFNDVVEASGFEEFPYVGGAAPRTNVVGRVFTANESPPDQKIPFHHEMAQVPEYPAKLFFFCEVEPGSGGETPIVLSHIVYERMKERYPEFVDKLEEHGLIYNRVLGEDDDPSSPIGRGWKSTFLLRKA
;
A
#
# COMPACT_ATOMS: atom_id res chain seq x y z
N MET A 1 -17.05 2.80 -6.13
CA MET A 1 -17.29 1.58 -5.31
C MET A 1 -16.04 0.72 -5.38
N ILE A 2 -15.31 0.56 -4.28
CA ILE A 2 -14.17 -0.37 -4.20
C ILE A 2 -14.76 -1.78 -4.14
N LYS A 3 -14.36 -2.64 -5.08
CA LYS A 3 -14.73 -4.06 -5.11
C LYS A 3 -13.45 -4.87 -4.93
N SER A 4 -13.46 -5.85 -4.04
CA SER A 4 -12.40 -6.85 -3.93
C SER A 4 -12.87 -8.18 -4.49
N LEU A 5 -11.95 -8.94 -5.06
CA LEU A 5 -12.17 -10.31 -5.52
C LEU A 5 -11.01 -11.15 -4.98
N LEU A 6 -11.34 -12.27 -4.35
CA LEU A 6 -10.37 -13.28 -3.93
C LEU A 6 -10.44 -14.45 -4.92
N VAL A 7 -9.28 -14.87 -5.42
CA VAL A 7 -9.12 -16.07 -6.23
C VAL A 7 -8.21 -17.01 -5.46
N GLU A 8 -8.66 -18.25 -5.24
CA GLU A 8 -7.90 -19.26 -4.51
C GLU A 8 -7.41 -20.35 -5.47
N ASP A 9 -6.11 -20.37 -5.76
CA ASP A 9 -5.41 -21.51 -6.37
C ASP A 9 -4.06 -21.73 -5.64
N LYS A 10 -3.87 -22.94 -5.10
CA LYS A 10 -2.71 -23.29 -4.27
C LYS A 10 -1.43 -23.59 -5.05
N ARG A 11 -1.44 -23.44 -6.38
CA ARG A 11 -0.32 -23.85 -7.25
C ARG A 11 0.37 -22.69 -7.95
N VAL A 12 -0.04 -21.45 -7.69
CA VAL A 12 0.49 -20.26 -8.33
C VAL A 12 1.84 -19.90 -7.70
N ILE A 13 2.88 -19.74 -8.52
CA ILE A 13 4.17 -19.15 -8.12
C ILE A 13 4.30 -17.70 -8.60
N LYS A 14 5.37 -16.99 -8.21
CA LYS A 14 5.52 -15.55 -8.56
C LYS A 14 5.44 -15.26 -10.06
N SER A 15 5.96 -16.14 -10.92
CA SER A 15 5.87 -15.97 -12.38
C SER A 15 4.44 -16.12 -12.88
N ASP A 16 3.71 -17.12 -12.39
CA ASP A 16 2.31 -17.34 -12.75
C ASP A 16 1.45 -16.15 -12.30
N PHE A 17 1.75 -15.59 -11.13
CA PHE A 17 1.08 -14.38 -10.66
C PHE A 17 1.35 -13.18 -11.56
N ASN A 18 2.60 -13.00 -12.03
CA ASN A 18 2.90 -11.97 -13.03
C ASN A 18 2.06 -12.18 -14.30
N ASP A 19 1.93 -13.41 -14.79
CA ASP A 19 1.13 -13.71 -15.98
C ASP A 19 -0.36 -13.38 -15.78
N VAL A 20 -0.90 -13.62 -14.57
CA VAL A 20 -2.26 -13.19 -14.20
C VAL A 20 -2.38 -11.66 -14.22
N VAL A 21 -1.39 -10.94 -13.69
CA VAL A 21 -1.38 -9.47 -13.70
C VAL A 21 -1.33 -8.94 -15.14
N GLU A 22 -0.47 -9.51 -16.00
CA GLU A 22 -0.39 -9.14 -17.42
C GLU A 22 -1.71 -9.43 -18.16
N ALA A 23 -2.31 -10.60 -17.92
CA ALA A 23 -3.56 -11.01 -18.53
C ALA A 23 -4.76 -10.12 -18.11
N SER A 24 -4.66 -9.40 -16.99
CA SER A 24 -5.70 -8.45 -16.56
C SER A 24 -5.86 -7.25 -17.51
N GLY A 25 -4.82 -6.95 -18.30
CA GLY A 25 -4.80 -5.82 -19.24
C GLY A 25 -4.73 -4.44 -18.58
N PHE A 26 -4.53 -4.36 -17.25
CA PHE A 26 -4.33 -3.09 -16.57
C PHE A 26 -2.90 -2.56 -16.80
N GLU A 27 -2.77 -1.25 -16.94
CA GLU A 27 -1.46 -0.59 -17.04
C GLU A 27 -0.72 -0.65 -15.69
N GLU A 28 0.60 -0.81 -15.75
CA GLU A 28 1.45 -0.77 -14.56
C GLU A 28 1.48 0.66 -13.99
N PHE A 29 1.33 0.77 -12.68
CA PHE A 29 1.49 2.05 -11.99
C PHE A 29 2.94 2.17 -11.47
N PRO A 30 3.71 3.20 -11.88
CA PRO A 30 5.10 3.34 -11.43
C PRO A 30 5.17 3.72 -9.95
N TYR A 31 5.95 2.98 -9.16
CA TYR A 31 6.07 3.20 -7.71
C TYR A 31 6.99 4.39 -7.37
N VAL A 32 6.49 5.62 -7.59
CA VAL A 32 7.19 6.87 -7.32
C VAL A 32 6.60 7.55 -6.08
N GLY A 33 7.43 7.90 -5.09
CA GLY A 33 7.00 8.61 -3.88
C GLY A 33 6.33 7.76 -2.78
N GLY A 34 6.28 6.43 -2.94
CA GLY A 34 5.75 5.53 -1.91
C GLY A 34 6.55 5.54 -0.60
N ALA A 35 5.94 5.18 0.52
CA ALA A 35 6.54 5.35 1.85
C ALA A 35 7.49 4.24 2.29
N ALA A 36 7.41 3.06 1.67
CA ALA A 36 8.17 1.87 2.03
C ALA A 36 9.12 1.46 0.87
N PRO A 37 10.28 0.85 1.18
CA PRO A 37 11.10 0.21 0.16
C PRO A 37 10.34 -0.96 -0.48
N ARG A 38 10.59 -1.19 -1.77
CA ARG A 38 10.00 -2.26 -2.56
C ARG A 38 11.10 -2.91 -3.39
N THR A 39 11.19 -4.23 -3.35
CA THR A 39 12.14 -5.00 -4.16
C THR A 39 11.39 -5.63 -5.33
N ASN A 40 11.83 -5.37 -6.57
CA ASN A 40 11.27 -6.04 -7.74
C ASN A 40 11.66 -7.52 -7.71
N VAL A 41 10.69 -8.40 -7.93
CA VAL A 41 10.90 -9.85 -7.91
C VAL A 41 10.86 -10.44 -9.31
N VAL A 42 9.80 -10.14 -10.07
CA VAL A 42 9.64 -10.57 -11.47
C VAL A 42 8.60 -9.69 -12.16
N GLY A 43 8.90 -9.17 -13.35
CA GLY A 43 7.98 -8.33 -14.12
C GLY A 43 7.39 -7.20 -13.26
N ARG A 44 6.06 -7.16 -13.13
CA ARG A 44 5.30 -6.16 -12.35
C ARG A 44 5.08 -6.57 -10.88
N VAL A 45 5.76 -7.60 -10.39
CA VAL A 45 5.60 -8.16 -9.04
C VAL A 45 6.73 -7.67 -8.14
N PHE A 46 6.35 -7.06 -7.01
CA PHE A 46 7.26 -6.51 -6.02
C PHE A 46 6.96 -7.07 -4.62
N THR A 47 7.91 -6.96 -3.69
CA THR A 47 7.66 -7.24 -2.27
C THR A 47 6.61 -6.27 -1.69
N ALA A 48 5.75 -6.76 -0.79
CA ALA A 48 4.61 -5.98 -0.28
C ALA A 48 5.01 -5.01 0.85
N ASN A 49 5.67 -5.52 1.88
CA ASN A 49 6.14 -4.73 3.00
C ASN A 49 7.33 -5.44 3.62
N GLU A 50 8.39 -4.69 3.96
CA GLU A 50 9.63 -5.23 4.51
C GLU A 50 9.82 -4.84 6.00
N SER A 51 8.79 -4.27 6.63
CA SER A 51 8.80 -4.00 8.09
C SER A 51 8.85 -5.30 8.90
N PRO A 52 9.28 -5.24 10.18
CA PRO A 52 9.34 -6.41 11.04
C PRO A 52 7.98 -7.14 11.17
N PRO A 53 7.97 -8.48 11.17
CA PRO A 53 6.73 -9.28 11.10
C PRO A 53 5.84 -9.19 12.35
N ASP A 54 6.37 -8.72 13.47
CA ASP A 54 5.65 -8.46 14.72
C ASP A 54 4.89 -7.12 14.71
N GLN A 55 5.10 -6.27 13.69
CA GLN A 55 4.50 -4.95 13.61
C GLN A 55 3.17 -4.96 12.85
N LYS A 56 2.18 -4.26 13.42
CA LYS A 56 0.88 -4.08 12.77
C LYS A 56 0.94 -2.95 11.75
N ILE A 57 0.53 -3.23 10.52
CA ILE A 57 0.34 -2.22 9.47
C ILE A 57 -1.03 -1.54 9.67
N PRO A 58 -1.10 -0.20 9.82
CA PRO A 58 -2.37 0.51 9.91
C PRO A 58 -3.17 0.47 8.60
N PHE A 59 -4.50 0.58 8.68
CA PHE A 59 -5.33 0.73 7.49
C PHE A 59 -4.99 2.04 6.75
N HIS A 60 -4.88 1.94 5.43
CA HIS A 60 -4.63 3.07 4.54
C HIS A 60 -5.10 2.72 3.12
N HIS A 61 -5.22 3.73 2.27
CA HIS A 61 -5.20 3.55 0.82
C HIS A 61 -3.74 3.59 0.35
N GLU A 62 -3.36 2.71 -0.58
CA GLU A 62 -1.99 2.71 -1.12
C GLU A 62 -1.69 4.08 -1.72
N MET A 63 -0.55 4.67 -1.32
CA MET A 63 -0.08 5.95 -1.88
C MET A 63 -1.10 7.11 -1.70
N ALA A 64 -1.87 7.12 -0.61
CA ALA A 64 -2.93 8.11 -0.35
C ALA A 64 -2.49 9.59 -0.31
N GLN A 65 -1.20 9.88 -0.11
CA GLN A 65 -0.67 11.25 0.01
C GLN A 65 0.10 11.72 -1.23
N VAL A 66 0.06 10.99 -2.33
CA VAL A 66 0.65 11.44 -3.61
C VAL A 66 -0.46 11.81 -4.61
N PRO A 67 -0.20 12.73 -5.56
CA PRO A 67 -1.22 13.20 -6.51
C PRO A 67 -1.76 12.10 -7.43
N GLU A 68 -0.87 11.20 -7.84
CA GLU A 68 -1.20 10.03 -8.65
C GLU A 68 -1.06 8.79 -7.79
N TYR A 69 -2.12 7.98 -7.71
CA TYR A 69 -2.19 6.79 -6.89
C TYR A 69 -2.80 5.62 -7.68
N PRO A 70 -2.48 4.37 -7.32
CA PRO A 70 -2.96 3.22 -8.07
C PRO A 70 -4.48 3.07 -7.93
N ALA A 71 -5.17 2.91 -9.06
CA ALA A 71 -6.61 2.67 -9.07
C ALA A 71 -6.98 1.25 -8.63
N LYS A 72 -6.04 0.30 -8.74
CA LYS A 72 -6.21 -1.12 -8.41
C LYS A 72 -4.90 -1.66 -7.85
N LEU A 73 -5.01 -2.65 -6.98
CA LEU A 73 -3.86 -3.35 -6.40
C LEU A 73 -4.15 -4.85 -6.39
N PHE A 74 -3.13 -5.65 -6.65
CA PHE A 74 -3.19 -7.11 -6.55
C PHE A 74 -2.31 -7.57 -5.40
N PHE A 75 -2.81 -8.51 -4.61
CA PHE A 75 -2.04 -9.20 -3.58
C PHE A 75 -1.93 -10.68 -3.95
N PHE A 76 -0.79 -11.27 -3.60
CA PHE A 76 -0.51 -12.68 -3.85
C PHE A 76 0.27 -13.28 -2.68
N CYS A 77 -0.14 -14.48 -2.28
CA CYS A 77 0.48 -15.26 -1.23
C CYS A 77 1.09 -16.51 -1.87
N GLU A 78 2.42 -16.53 -2.01
CA GLU A 78 3.13 -17.73 -2.45
C GLU A 78 3.36 -18.71 -1.30
N VAL A 79 3.65 -18.17 -0.11
CA VAL A 79 3.91 -18.94 1.11
C VAL A 79 2.89 -18.52 2.16
N GLU A 80 2.04 -19.47 2.56
CA GLU A 80 1.04 -19.26 3.60
C GLU A 80 1.73 -18.98 4.95
N PRO A 81 1.30 -17.95 5.70
CA PRO A 81 1.85 -17.67 7.02
C PRO A 81 1.48 -18.79 8.01
N GLY A 82 2.41 -19.15 8.89
CA GLY A 82 2.15 -20.17 9.92
C GLY A 82 1.14 -19.73 11.00
N SER A 83 1.02 -18.41 11.22
CA SER A 83 0.03 -17.78 12.10
C SER A 83 -0.03 -16.28 11.80
N GLY A 84 -1.23 -15.70 11.86
CA GLY A 84 -1.45 -14.29 11.51
C GLY A 84 -1.07 -13.98 10.06
N GLY A 85 -0.56 -12.78 9.81
CA GLY A 85 -0.06 -12.39 8.47
C GLY A 85 -1.15 -12.16 7.43
N GLU A 86 -2.42 -12.13 7.83
CA GLU A 86 -3.50 -11.77 6.93
C GLU A 86 -3.32 -10.33 6.41
N THR A 87 -3.95 -10.04 5.27
CA THR A 87 -4.07 -8.67 4.74
C THR A 87 -5.53 -8.22 4.88
N PRO A 88 -5.95 -7.66 6.04
CA PRO A 88 -7.32 -7.22 6.21
C PRO A 88 -7.67 -6.10 5.23
N ILE A 89 -8.87 -6.17 4.65
CA ILE A 89 -9.40 -5.15 3.74
C ILE A 89 -10.71 -4.60 4.33
N VAL A 90 -10.90 -3.29 4.22
CA VAL A 90 -12.12 -2.60 4.66
C VAL A 90 -12.64 -1.66 3.56
N LEU A 91 -13.97 -1.57 3.44
CA LEU A 91 -14.61 -0.68 2.47
C LEU A 91 -14.62 0.76 2.98
N SER A 92 -13.76 1.61 2.40
CA SER A 92 -13.58 3.00 2.85
C SER A 92 -14.85 3.86 2.83
N HIS A 93 -15.77 3.65 1.87
CA HIS A 93 -17.04 4.39 1.83
C HIS A 93 -17.95 4.05 3.00
N ILE A 94 -17.96 2.80 3.47
CA ILE A 94 -18.70 2.39 4.67
C ILE A 94 -18.08 3.04 5.92
N VAL A 95 -16.75 3.17 5.97
CA VAL A 95 -16.08 3.91 7.06
C VAL A 95 -16.49 5.38 7.05
N TYR A 96 -16.51 6.01 5.88
CA TYR A 96 -16.98 7.40 5.73
C TYR A 96 -18.43 7.56 6.20
N GLU A 97 -19.35 6.73 5.71
CA GLU A 97 -20.77 6.78 6.08
C GLU A 97 -20.96 6.63 7.59
N ARG A 98 -20.32 5.63 8.21
CA ARG A 98 -20.39 5.41 9.66
C ARG A 98 -19.75 6.52 10.48
N MET A 99 -18.65 7.12 9.98
CA MET A 99 -18.01 8.26 10.63
C MET A 99 -18.91 9.50 10.58
N LYS A 100 -19.55 9.76 9.43
CA LYS A 100 -20.46 10.90 9.26
C LYS A 100 -21.72 10.75 10.11
N GLU A 101 -22.27 9.54 10.21
CA GLU A 101 -23.40 9.23 11.08
C GLU A 101 -23.05 9.43 12.57
N ARG A 102 -21.88 8.93 12.99
CA ARG A 102 -21.50 8.89 14.41
C ARG A 102 -20.89 10.20 14.92
N TYR A 103 -20.15 10.92 14.06
CA TYR A 103 -19.37 12.11 14.40
C TYR A 103 -19.51 13.20 13.32
N PRO A 104 -20.73 13.68 13.03
CA PRO A 104 -20.98 14.59 11.91
C PRO A 104 -20.14 15.86 11.97
N GLU A 105 -20.09 16.54 13.13
CA GLU A 105 -19.31 17.78 13.29
C GLU A 105 -17.80 17.59 13.07
N PHE A 106 -17.27 16.41 13.40
CA PHE A 106 -15.86 16.10 13.16
C PHE A 106 -15.60 15.88 11.66
N VAL A 107 -16.50 15.16 10.98
CA VAL A 107 -16.41 14.95 9.53
C VAL A 107 -16.56 16.26 8.78
N ASP A 108 -17.47 17.15 9.18
CA ASP A 108 -17.64 18.46 8.56
C ASP A 108 -16.36 19.31 8.69
N LYS A 109 -15.69 19.29 9.85
CA LYS A 109 -14.37 19.95 10.02
C LYS A 109 -13.28 19.35 9.13
N LEU A 110 -13.29 18.03 8.93
CA LEU A 110 -12.35 17.37 8.01
C LEU A 110 -12.63 17.76 6.56
N GLU A 111 -13.90 17.87 6.17
CA GLU A 111 -14.31 18.33 4.82
C GLU A 111 -13.94 19.80 4.59
N GLU A 112 -14.09 20.67 5.61
CA GLU A 112 -13.76 22.09 5.52
C GLU A 112 -12.25 22.38 5.55
N HIS A 113 -11.52 21.70 6.44
CA HIS A 113 -10.12 22.06 6.74
C HIS A 113 -9.09 21.05 6.26
N GLY A 114 -9.49 19.82 5.96
CA GLY A 114 -8.56 18.74 5.61
C GLY A 114 -7.66 18.31 6.77
N LEU A 115 -6.47 17.83 6.43
CA LEU A 115 -5.46 17.30 7.36
C LEU A 115 -4.07 17.82 7.01
N ILE A 116 -3.22 17.98 8.04
CA ILE A 116 -1.80 18.30 7.87
C ILE A 116 -0.98 17.09 8.29
N TYR A 117 -0.10 16.63 7.40
CA TYR A 117 0.84 15.53 7.66
C TYR A 117 2.25 16.09 7.74
N ASN A 118 2.91 15.87 8.88
CA ASN A 118 4.33 16.17 9.05
C ASN A 118 5.11 14.86 9.03
N ARG A 119 6.05 14.72 8.09
CA ARG A 119 6.93 13.55 7.99
C ARG A 119 8.39 13.99 7.98
N VAL A 120 9.16 13.48 8.93
CA VAL A 120 10.61 13.70 9.00
C VAL A 120 11.29 12.51 8.33
N LEU A 121 12.09 12.78 7.30
CA LEU A 121 12.80 11.76 6.54
C LEU A 121 14.29 11.80 6.90
N GLY A 122 14.86 10.66 7.26
CA GLY A 122 16.30 10.49 7.37
C GLY A 122 17.00 10.64 6.02
N GLU A 123 18.32 10.68 6.02
CA GLU A 123 19.09 10.77 4.76
C GLU A 123 18.98 9.51 3.91
N ASP A 124 19.16 8.36 4.55
CA ASP A 124 19.13 7.03 3.94
C ASP A 124 17.93 6.22 4.48
N ASP A 125 17.64 5.08 3.86
CA ASP A 125 16.52 4.21 4.23
C ASP A 125 16.83 3.43 5.53
N ASP A 126 15.86 3.40 6.45
CA ASP A 126 15.91 2.64 7.71
C ASP A 126 14.96 1.42 7.64
N PRO A 127 15.48 0.19 7.45
CA PRO A 127 14.65 -1.01 7.35
C PRO A 127 13.98 -1.41 8.66
N SER A 128 14.40 -0.83 9.81
CA SER A 128 13.77 -1.11 11.10
C SER A 128 12.48 -0.32 11.33
N SER A 129 12.22 0.69 10.49
CA SER A 129 11.07 1.59 10.61
C SER A 129 10.02 1.31 9.52
N PRO A 130 8.72 1.21 9.87
CA PRO A 130 7.65 0.99 8.89
C PRO A 130 7.43 2.17 7.93
N ILE A 131 8.02 3.32 8.23
CA ILE A 131 8.03 4.52 7.38
C ILE A 131 9.45 4.99 7.08
N GLY A 132 10.42 4.07 7.15
CA GLY A 132 11.85 4.36 7.17
C GLY A 132 12.47 4.85 5.87
N ARG A 133 11.71 5.05 4.78
CA ARG A 133 12.26 5.56 3.52
C ARG A 133 12.88 6.96 3.74
N GLY A 134 14.14 7.13 3.37
CA GLY A 134 14.89 8.39 3.46
C GLY A 134 14.53 9.38 2.35
N TRP A 135 14.98 10.63 2.48
CA TRP A 135 14.62 11.69 1.53
C TRP A 135 15.22 11.45 0.14
N LYS A 136 16.44 10.89 0.04
CA LYS A 136 17.07 10.60 -1.27
C LYS A 136 16.24 9.60 -2.07
N SER A 137 15.86 8.49 -1.43
CA SER A 137 15.01 7.46 -2.03
C SER A 137 13.61 7.98 -2.32
N THR A 138 13.06 8.85 -1.46
CA THR A 138 11.73 9.45 -1.65
C THR A 138 11.69 10.39 -2.86
N PHE A 139 12.69 11.25 -3.02
CA PHE A 139 12.78 12.25 -4.09
C PHE A 139 13.58 11.81 -5.32
N LEU A 140 14.00 10.53 -5.38
CA LEU A 140 14.76 9.93 -6.48
C LEU A 140 16.06 10.68 -6.83
N LEU A 141 16.72 11.25 -5.83
CA LEU A 141 17.96 12.00 -6.01
C LEU A 141 19.14 11.02 -6.01
N ARG A 142 19.86 10.94 -7.14
CA ARG A 142 21.11 10.17 -7.23
C ARG A 142 22.23 10.93 -6.52
N LYS A 143 23.13 10.22 -5.84
CA LYS A 143 24.41 10.80 -5.42
C LYS A 143 25.13 11.29 -6.69
N ALA A 144 25.51 12.57 -6.70
CA ALA A 144 26.39 13.15 -7.71
C ALA A 144 27.77 12.51 -7.68
#